data_AF-A0A4Q2UEW0-F1
#
_entry.id   AF-A0A4Q2UEW0-F1
#
_cell.length_a   1.000
_cell.length_b   1.000
_cell.length_c   1.000
_cell.angle_alpha   90.00
_cell.angle_beta   90.00
_cell.angle_gamma   90.00
#
_symmetry.space_group_name_H-M   'P 1'
#
loop_
_entity.id
_entity.type
_entity.pdbx_description
1 polymer ?
#
loop_
_entity_poly.entity_id
_entity_poly.type
_entity_poly.pdbx_seq_one_letter_code
_entity_poly.pdbx_strand_id
1 'polypeptide(L)' 'MKTLNCRDAGFDCNAQIHAETDEEILAQAAEHASSVHGVTVTPELAEGLKSLIHEEA' A
#
# COMPACT_ATOMS: atom_id res chain seq x y z
N MET A 1 10.28 -9.77 -5.41
CA MET A 1 9.98 -8.99 -4.17
C MET A 1 8.76 -8.14 -4.48
N LYS A 2 7.80 -7.99 -3.57
CA LYS A 2 6.57 -7.24 -3.86
C LYS A 2 6.69 -5.79 -3.43
N THR A 3 6.06 -4.91 -4.20
CA THR A 3 6.18 -3.46 -4.02
C THR A 3 4.87 -2.75 -4.30
N LEU A 4 4.53 -1.77 -3.45
CA LEU A 4 3.40 -0.86 -3.61
C LEU A 4 3.90 0.58 -3.52
N ASN A 5 3.60 1.38 -4.55
CA ASN A 5 3.88 2.81 -4.51
C ASN A 5 2.60 3.56 -4.10
N CYS A 6 2.67 4.35 -3.03
CA CYS A 6 1.51 5.09 -2.56
C CYS A 6 0.98 6.11 -3.59
N ARG A 7 1.85 6.61 -4.47
CA ARG A 7 1.48 7.52 -5.57
C ARG A 7 0.55 6.85 -6.60
N ASP A 8 0.70 5.56 -6.86
CA ASP A 8 -0.17 4.81 -7.78
C ASP A 8 -1.59 4.66 -7.22
N ALA A 9 -1.73 4.71 -5.89
CA ALA A 9 -3.02 4.70 -5.21
C ALA A 9 -3.72 6.09 -5.20
N GLY A 10 -3.14 7.10 -5.85
CA GLY A 10 -3.71 8.44 -5.97
C GLY A 10 -3.38 9.39 -4.81
N PHE A 11 -2.52 8.98 -3.88
CA PHE A 11 -2.01 9.87 -2.83
C PHE A 11 -0.85 10.71 -3.36
N ASP A 12 -0.72 11.96 -2.92
CA ASP A 12 0.52 12.73 -3.13
C ASP A 12 1.58 12.30 -2.10
N CYS A 13 2.01 11.04 -2.20
CA CYS A 13 2.98 10.41 -1.31
C CYS A 13 3.99 9.58 -2.12
N ASN A 14 5.28 9.78 -1.88
CA ASN A 14 6.36 9.05 -2.56
C ASN A 14 6.82 7.80 -1.79
N ALA A 15 6.08 7.35 -0.79
CA ALA A 15 6.41 6.14 -0.05
C ALA A 15 6.28 4.92 -0.97
N GLN A 16 7.27 4.03 -0.88
CA GLN A 16 7.25 2.69 -1.46
C GLN A 16 7.32 1.68 -0.33
N ILE A 17 6.43 0.71 -0.38
CA ILE A 17 6.33 -0.36 0.61
C ILE A 17 6.77 -1.62 -0.08
N HIS A 18 7.69 -2.35 0.54
CA HIS A 18 8.23 -3.59 0.00
C HIS A 18 8.05 -4.74 1.00
N ALA A 19 7.65 -5.91 0.51
CA ALA A 19 7.50 -7.11 1.33
C ALA A 19 7.53 -8.39 0.48
N GLU A 20 7.43 -9.56 1.13
CA GLU A 20 7.39 -10.85 0.44
C GLU A 20 5.96 -11.23 0.02
N THR A 21 4.95 -10.77 0.74
CA THR A 21 3.54 -11.13 0.51
C THR A 21 2.63 -9.91 0.38
N ASP A 22 1.48 -10.08 -0.26
CA ASP A 22 0.49 -8.99 -0.38
C ASP A 22 -0.06 -8.58 0.99
N GLU A 23 -0.20 -9.54 1.90
CA GLU A 23 -0.68 -9.31 3.26
C GLU A 23 0.26 -8.38 4.04
N GLU A 24 1.56 -8.60 3.91
CA GLU A 24 2.56 -7.73 4.55
C GLU A 24 2.61 -6.32 3.93
N ILE A 25 2.44 -6.22 2.62
CA ILE A 25 2.29 -4.91 1.95
C ILE A 25 1.06 -4.18 2.51
N LEU A 26 -0.09 -4.85 2.56
CA LEU A 26 -1.35 -4.23 3.00
C LEU A 26 -1.30 -3.83 4.48
N ALA A 27 -0.67 -4.64 5.34
CA ALA A 27 -0.49 -4.30 6.75
C ALA A 27 0.35 -3.03 6.92
N GLN A 28 1.49 -2.94 6.23
CA GLN A 28 2.36 -1.76 6.25
C GLN A 28 1.66 -0.54 5.62
N ALA A 29 0.92 -0.73 4.54
CA ALA A 29 0.15 0.34 3.90
C ALA A 29 -0.94 0.88 4.80
N ALA A 30 -1.60 0.02 5.60
CA ALA A 30 -2.60 0.45 6.57
C ALA A 30 -2.01 1.27 7.71
N GLU A 31 -0.87 0.83 8.26
CA GLU A 31 -0.15 1.60 9.29
C GLU A 31 0.33 2.95 8.75
N HIS A 32 0.88 2.97 7.53
CA HIS A 32 1.31 4.19 6.86
C HIS A 32 0.14 5.15 6.60
N ALA A 33 -0.95 4.66 6.00
CA ALA A 33 -2.13 5.45 5.71
C ALA A 33 -2.73 6.09 6.98
N SER A 34 -2.79 5.34 8.07
CA SER A 34 -3.28 5.85 9.35
C SER A 34 -2.34 6.88 9.97
N SER A 35 -1.04 6.59 10.00
CA SER A 35 -0.06 7.43 10.71
C SER A 35 0.33 8.70 9.96
N VAL A 36 0.41 8.64 8.62
CA VAL A 36 0.89 9.75 7.78
C VAL A 36 -0.25 10.56 7.21
N HIS A 37 -1.36 9.90 6.86
CA HIS A 37 -2.49 10.53 6.19
C HIS A 37 -3.75 10.63 7.05
N GLY A 38 -3.78 10.01 8.24
CA GLY A 38 -4.98 9.93 9.05
C GLY A 38 -6.11 9.15 8.37
N VAL A 39 -5.78 8.29 7.40
CA VAL A 39 -6.72 7.53 6.60
C VAL A 39 -6.84 6.12 7.16
N THR A 40 -8.06 5.71 7.47
CA THR A 40 -8.36 4.31 7.79
C THR A 40 -8.49 3.51 6.49
N VAL A 41 -7.71 2.44 6.36
CA VAL A 41 -7.83 1.54 5.22
C VAL A 41 -9.11 0.71 5.36
N THR A 42 -10.08 0.99 4.49
CA THR A 42 -11.31 0.19 4.37
C THR A 42 -11.07 -1.05 3.50
N PRO A 43 -11.95 -2.06 3.54
CA PRO A 43 -11.82 -3.24 2.68
C PRO A 43 -11.73 -2.87 1.18
N GLU A 44 -12.56 -1.93 0.73
CA GLU A 44 -12.56 -1.45 -0.66
C GLU A 44 -11.21 -0.81 -1.04
N LEU A 45 -10.63 -0.01 -0.13
CA LEU A 45 -9.31 0.57 -0.36
C LEU A 45 -8.23 -0.52 -0.36
N ALA A 46 -8.30 -1.50 0.55
CA ALA A 46 -7.35 -2.61 0.58
C ALA A 46 -7.37 -3.44 -0.72
N GLU A 47 -8.55 -3.70 -1.30
CA GLU A 47 -8.67 -4.38 -2.59
C GLU A 47 -8.08 -3.55 -3.75
N GLY A 48 -8.32 -2.23 -3.74
CA GLY A 48 -7.69 -1.30 -4.67
C GLY A 48 -6.17 -1.31 -4.56
N LEU A 49 -5.64 -1.17 -3.34
CA LEU A 49 -4.20 -1.23 -3.07
C LEU A 49 -3.59 -2.56 -3.51
N LYS A 50 -4.27 -3.69 -3.25
CA LYS A 50 -3.81 -5.03 -3.64
C LYS A 50 -3.64 -5.15 -5.17
N SER A 51 -4.51 -4.50 -5.94
CA SER A 51 -4.43 -4.49 -7.41
C SER A 51 -3.27 -3.63 -7.96
N LEU A 52 -2.65 -2.82 -7.11
CA LEU A 52 -1.51 -1.95 -7.43
C LEU A 52 -0.18 -2.53 -6.91
N ILE A 53 -0.18 -3.73 -6.33
CA ILE A 53 1.03 -4.41 -5.89
C ILE A 53 1.72 -5.00 -7.12
N HIS A 54 3.00 -4.69 -7.29
CA HIS A 54 3.83 -5.17 -8.37
C HIS A 54 4.90 -6.12 -7.85
N GLU A 55 5.25 -7.12 -8.66
CA GLU A 55 6.42 -7.97 -8.39
C GLU A 55 7.64 -7.36 -9.08
N GLU A 56 8.64 -6.97 -8.30
CA GLU A 56 9.98 -6.67 -8.81
C GLU A 56 10.71 -7.98 -9.14
N ALA A 57 11.17 -8.07 -10.39
CA ALA A 57 11.89 -9.19 -11.00
C ALA A 57 13.38 -9.21 -10.65
#